data_AF-A0A5B0FKV8-F1
#
_entry.id   AF-A0A5B0FKV8-F1
#
_cell.length_a   1.000
_cell.length_b   1.000
_cell.length_c   1.000
_cell.angle_alpha   90.00
_cell.angle_beta   90.00
_cell.angle_gamma   90.00
#
_symmetry.space_group_name_H-M   'P 1'
#
loop_
_entity.id
_entity.type
_entity.pdbx_description
1 polymer ?
#
loop_
_entity_poly.entity_id
_entity_poly.type
_entity_poly.pdbx_seq_one_letter_code
_entity_poly.pdbx_strand_id
1 'polypeptide(L)'
;MRKSYTIFCLIVLAIIQLSCSSTLQKRYDQRHGTTGSYDTDSDRYRSNGSSSSDDTYRRDYSKVTDNNERGSSASGNLLAQYEEMDKVGDLVLYEIDILERRYNVLINEYKNAKSSSREVISDELDRINDDERTLYKAYTNIYRNGKNNWAVVKAQVESTLRSVRRVEK
;
A
#
# COMPACT_ATOMS: atom_id res chain seq x y z
N MET A 1 -14.25 -38.66 -32.62
CA MET A 1 -12.82 -38.54 -32.21
C MET A 1 -12.37 -37.16 -31.77
N ARG A 2 -13.13 -36.06 -31.93
CA ARG A 2 -12.69 -34.69 -31.56
C ARG A 2 -12.94 -34.28 -30.10
N LYS A 3 -13.84 -34.95 -29.38
CA LYS A 3 -14.22 -34.62 -27.99
C LYS A 3 -13.20 -35.10 -26.94
N SER A 4 -12.36 -36.08 -27.28
CA SER A 4 -11.36 -36.62 -26.34
C SER A 4 -10.15 -35.70 -26.17
N TYR A 5 -9.79 -34.94 -27.22
CA TYR A 5 -8.65 -34.03 -27.20
C TYR A 5 -8.90 -32.74 -26.42
N THR A 6 -10.15 -32.25 -26.39
CA THR A 6 -10.51 -31.05 -25.63
C THR A 6 -10.48 -31.29 -24.12
N ILE A 7 -10.89 -32.48 -23.67
CA ILE A 7 -10.82 -32.87 -22.26
C ILE A 7 -9.35 -33.05 -21.83
N PHE A 8 -8.52 -33.67 -22.69
CA PHE A 8 -7.10 -33.87 -22.39
C PHE A 8 -6.33 -32.53 -22.29
N CYS A 9 -6.65 -31.54 -23.13
CA CYS A 9 -6.01 -30.22 -23.07
C CYS A 9 -6.39 -29.43 -21.80
N LEU A 10 -7.63 -29.54 -21.32
CA LEU A 10 -8.07 -28.86 -20.09
C LEU A 10 -7.40 -29.44 -18.82
N ILE A 11 -7.15 -30.75 -18.79
CA ILE A 11 -6.48 -31.41 -17.66
C ILE A 11 -5.00 -31.00 -17.59
N VAL A 12 -4.30 -30.89 -18.73
CA VAL A 12 -2.88 -30.47 -18.76
C VAL A 12 -2.71 -29.00 -18.32
N LEU A 13 -3.64 -28.11 -18.71
CA LEU A 13 -3.63 -26.71 -18.27
C LEU A 13 -3.84 -26.55 -16.76
N ALA A 14 -4.64 -27.41 -16.13
CA ALA A 14 -4.87 -27.36 -14.68
C ALA A 14 -3.65 -27.80 -13.86
N ILE A 15 -2.86 -28.78 -14.36
CA ILE A 15 -1.68 -29.31 -13.65
C ILE A 15 -0.51 -28.30 -13.66
N ILE A 16 -0.40 -27.49 -14.71
CA ILE A 16 0.64 -26.45 -14.83
C ILE A 16 0.37 -25.28 -13.85
N GLN A 17 -0.89 -24.94 -13.58
CA GLN A 17 -1.25 -23.84 -12.67
C GLN A 17 -1.00 -24.18 -11.18
N LEU A 18 -1.08 -25.45 -10.79
CA LEU A 18 -0.83 -25.89 -9.41
C LEU A 18 0.65 -25.89 -9.02
N SER A 19 1.55 -26.00 -10.00
CA SER A 19 3.00 -26.15 -9.76
C SER A 19 3.71 -24.82 -9.44
N CYS A 20 3.16 -23.69 -9.89
CA CYS A 20 3.71 -22.36 -9.62
C CYS A 20 3.22 -21.76 -8.29
N SER A 21 2.05 -22.17 -7.79
CA SER A 21 1.46 -21.60 -6.57
C SER A 21 2.22 -22.02 -5.31
N SER A 22 2.56 -23.31 -5.20
CA SER A 22 3.25 -23.85 -4.02
C SER A 22 4.70 -23.35 -3.87
N THR A 23 5.39 -23.06 -4.97
CA THR A 23 6.75 -22.49 -4.95
C THR A 23 6.74 -20.98 -4.64
N LEU A 24 5.69 -20.26 -5.00
CA LEU A 24 5.50 -18.86 -4.65
C LEU A 24 5.16 -18.71 -3.15
N GLN A 25 4.30 -19.58 -2.63
CA GLN A 25 3.94 -19.61 -1.21
C GLN A 25 5.15 -19.95 -0.33
N LYS A 26 5.98 -20.93 -0.73
CA LYS A 26 7.21 -21.29 0.00
C LYS A 26 8.22 -20.13 0.10
N ARG A 27 8.30 -19.28 -0.93
CA ARG A 27 9.16 -18.08 -0.92
C ARG A 27 8.54 -16.91 -0.15
N TYR A 28 7.22 -16.83 -0.13
CA TYR A 28 6.50 -15.86 0.69
C TYR A 28 6.66 -16.19 2.18
N ASP A 29 6.45 -17.45 2.57
CA ASP A 29 6.60 -17.91 3.96
C ASP A 29 8.04 -17.80 4.47
N GLN A 30 9.04 -18.06 3.61
CA GLN A 30 10.46 -17.83 3.96
C GLN A 30 10.81 -16.34 4.16
N ARG A 31 10.09 -15.42 3.51
CA ARG A 31 10.34 -13.98 3.64
C ARG A 31 9.48 -13.33 4.73
N HIS A 32 8.35 -13.94 5.08
CA HIS A 32 7.37 -13.35 6.00
C HIS A 32 7.17 -14.13 7.31
N GLY A 33 7.89 -15.24 7.52
CA GLY A 33 8.08 -15.83 8.85
C GLY A 33 6.79 -16.16 9.59
N THR A 34 5.83 -16.80 8.92
CA THR A 34 4.51 -17.14 9.50
C THR A 34 4.42 -18.58 10.02
N THR A 35 5.52 -19.31 10.16
CA THR A 35 5.53 -20.56 10.93
C THR A 35 5.83 -20.24 12.38
N GLY A 36 4.78 -20.13 13.18
CA GLY A 36 4.88 -20.11 14.64
C GLY A 36 5.53 -21.40 15.13
N SER A 37 6.83 -21.36 15.37
CA SER A 37 7.53 -22.34 16.19
C SER A 37 7.47 -21.83 17.62
N TYR A 38 6.56 -22.39 18.40
CA TYR A 38 6.58 -22.30 19.85
C TYR A 38 7.72 -23.18 20.34
N ASP A 39 8.88 -22.57 20.60
CA ASP A 39 9.89 -23.16 21.47
C ASP A 39 10.51 -22.08 22.35
N THR A 40 10.12 -22.20 23.62
CA THR A 40 10.68 -21.61 24.82
C THR A 40 12.20 -21.78 24.85
N ASP A 41 12.97 -20.70 24.94
CA ASP A 41 14.10 -20.72 25.87
C ASP A 41 14.53 -19.31 26.33
N SER A 42 15.23 -19.34 27.45
CA SER A 42 15.18 -18.45 28.58
C SER A 42 16.31 -17.42 28.64
N ASP A 43 16.10 -16.44 29.52
CA ASP A 43 17.12 -15.61 30.17
C ASP A 43 17.87 -14.54 29.36
N ARG A 44 17.42 -13.28 29.52
CA ARG A 44 18.31 -12.18 29.96
C ARG A 44 17.54 -11.00 30.52
N TYR A 45 17.53 -10.93 31.85
CA TYR A 45 17.12 -9.78 32.64
C TYR A 45 18.14 -8.63 32.48
N ARG A 46 17.72 -7.47 31.95
CA ARG A 46 18.28 -6.16 32.35
C ARG A 46 17.40 -4.97 31.91
N SER A 47 16.63 -4.48 32.87
CA SER A 47 16.54 -3.07 33.28
C SER A 47 15.98 -2.01 32.31
N ASN A 48 14.75 -1.59 32.66
CA ASN A 48 14.33 -0.21 32.94
C ASN A 48 13.92 0.71 31.77
N GLY A 49 12.63 1.07 31.73
CA GLY A 49 12.10 2.16 30.91
C GLY A 49 10.60 2.01 30.64
N SER A 50 9.79 2.54 31.54
CA SER A 50 8.34 2.64 31.37
C SER A 50 8.01 3.62 30.22
N SER A 51 7.28 3.15 29.21
CA SER A 51 6.22 3.91 28.56
C SER A 51 5.43 3.00 27.62
N SER A 52 4.26 2.59 28.11
CA SER A 52 3.15 2.07 27.32
C SER A 52 2.73 3.13 26.31
N SER A 53 2.79 2.82 25.01
CA SER A 53 1.93 3.36 23.95
C SER A 53 2.22 2.60 22.67
N ASP A 54 1.24 1.80 22.25
CA ASP A 54 0.91 1.40 20.88
C ASP A 54 1.87 1.89 19.78
N ASP A 55 2.96 1.14 19.56
CA ASP A 55 3.97 1.46 18.56
C ASP A 55 3.81 0.53 17.34
N THR A 56 2.67 0.67 16.70
CA THR A 56 2.42 0.05 15.41
C THR A 56 3.08 0.92 14.33
N TYR A 57 4.33 0.57 13.98
CA TYR A 57 5.02 0.98 12.75
C TYR A 57 5.44 2.46 12.64
N ARG A 58 5.95 3.09 13.71
CA ARG A 58 6.62 4.40 13.58
C ARG A 58 8.13 4.20 13.43
N ARG A 59 8.66 4.40 12.21
CA ARG A 59 10.10 4.28 11.94
C ARG A 59 10.83 5.45 12.63
N ASP A 60 11.62 5.14 13.65
CA ASP A 60 12.27 6.12 14.52
C ASP A 60 13.46 6.82 13.84
N TYR A 61 13.19 7.90 13.09
CA TYR A 61 14.22 8.71 12.43
C TYR A 61 15.00 9.62 13.41
N SER A 62 14.48 9.79 14.64
CA SER A 62 15.09 10.56 15.73
C SER A 62 16.48 10.05 16.13
N LYS A 63 16.78 8.78 15.86
CA LYS A 63 18.03 8.12 16.27
C LYS A 63 19.20 8.35 15.32
N VAL A 64 18.96 8.91 14.13
CA VAL A 64 20.00 9.16 13.12
C VAL A 64 20.60 10.57 13.24
N THR A 65 19.87 11.51 13.84
CA THR A 65 20.30 12.91 13.98
C THR A 65 21.37 13.11 15.05
N ASP A 66 21.38 12.30 16.13
CA ASP A 66 22.30 12.49 17.27
C ASP A 66 23.76 12.07 17.01
N ASN A 67 24.05 11.38 15.90
CA ASN A 67 25.41 10.90 15.61
C ASN A 67 26.13 11.66 14.47
N ASN A 68 25.56 12.75 13.94
CA ASN A 68 26.07 13.33 12.69
C ASN A 68 26.15 14.87 12.64
N GLU A 69 26.48 15.53 13.76
CA GLU A 69 26.68 16.98 13.82
C GLU A 69 27.94 17.52 13.10
N ARG A 70 28.59 16.73 12.22
CA ARG A 70 29.85 17.15 11.56
C ARG A 70 29.90 17.01 10.03
N GLY A 71 28.76 16.85 9.35
CA GLY A 71 28.71 16.65 7.89
C GLY A 71 27.56 17.38 7.18
N SER A 72 27.43 18.69 7.40
CA SER A 72 26.36 19.51 6.83
C SER A 72 26.58 19.79 5.33
N SER A 73 25.66 19.30 4.48
CA SER A 73 24.85 20.16 3.59
C SER A 73 24.14 19.38 2.46
N ALA A 74 24.60 18.17 2.09
CA ALA A 74 24.00 17.39 1.00
C ALA A 74 23.22 16.15 1.48
N SER A 75 23.79 15.36 2.40
CA SER A 75 23.15 14.12 2.89
C SER A 75 22.01 14.39 3.87
N GLY A 76 22.10 15.42 4.71
CA GLY A 76 20.99 15.82 5.60
C GLY A 76 19.77 16.33 4.84
N ASN A 77 19.99 16.97 3.69
CA ASN A 77 18.92 17.48 2.83
C ASN A 77 18.16 16.34 2.13
N LEU A 78 18.88 15.30 1.69
CA LEU A 78 18.26 14.10 1.12
C LEU A 78 17.43 13.32 2.15
N LEU A 79 17.92 13.20 3.39
CA LEU A 79 17.17 12.50 4.44
C LEU A 79 15.85 13.22 4.75
N ALA A 80 15.89 14.55 4.90
CA ALA A 80 14.68 15.36 5.11
C ALA A 80 13.71 15.28 3.92
N GLN A 81 14.24 15.25 2.69
CA GLN A 81 13.43 15.05 1.48
C GLN A 81 12.73 13.69 1.48
N TYR A 82 13.43 12.60 1.83
CA TYR A 82 12.80 11.28 1.94
C TYR A 82 11.76 11.21 3.06
N GLU A 83 12.00 11.87 4.20
CA GLU A 83 11.01 11.97 5.27
C GLU A 83 9.73 12.69 4.79
N GLU A 84 9.88 13.76 4.02
CA GLU A 84 8.74 14.48 3.45
C GLU A 84 8.02 13.65 2.38
N MET A 85 8.77 12.93 1.55
CA MET A 85 8.22 11.98 0.57
C MET A 85 7.39 10.90 1.24
N ASP A 86 7.87 10.33 2.34
CA ASP A 86 7.16 9.32 3.11
C ASP A 86 5.87 9.87 3.71
N LYS A 87 5.91 11.07 4.32
CA LYS A 87 4.70 11.72 4.87
C LYS A 87 3.61 11.94 3.82
N VAL A 88 4.00 12.40 2.63
CA VAL A 88 3.06 12.59 1.52
C VAL A 88 2.59 11.23 0.98
N GLY A 89 3.48 10.24 0.90
CA GLY A 89 3.16 8.88 0.50
C GLY A 89 2.11 8.24 1.42
N ASP A 90 2.30 8.34 2.73
CA ASP A 90 1.36 7.85 3.74
C ASP A 90 -0.01 8.51 3.61
N LEU A 91 -0.03 9.82 3.33
CA LEU A 91 -1.28 10.55 3.12
C LEU A 91 -2.01 10.10 1.84
N VAL A 92 -1.29 9.76 0.78
CA VAL A 92 -1.88 9.17 -0.43
C VAL A 92 -2.44 7.78 -0.15
N LEU A 93 -1.72 6.93 0.58
CA LEU A 93 -2.19 5.60 0.98
C LEU A 93 -3.43 5.68 1.88
N TYR A 94 -3.45 6.64 2.80
CA TYR A 94 -4.62 6.90 3.64
C TYR A 94 -5.85 7.27 2.80
N GLU A 95 -5.69 8.08 1.76
CA GLU A 95 -6.80 8.44 0.87
C GLU A 95 -7.30 7.25 0.06
N ILE A 96 -6.40 6.37 -0.38
CA ILE A 96 -6.76 5.11 -1.06
C ILE A 96 -7.62 4.22 -0.12
N ASP A 97 -7.22 4.05 1.14
CA ASP A 97 -8.00 3.27 2.12
C ASP A 97 -9.39 3.87 2.39
N ILE A 98 -9.54 5.20 2.36
CA ILE A 98 -10.87 5.84 2.41
C ILE A 98 -11.71 5.45 1.19
N LEU A 99 -11.13 5.54 -0.02
CA LEU A 99 -11.83 5.19 -1.26
C LEU A 99 -12.24 3.72 -1.28
N GLU A 100 -11.37 2.81 -0.86
CA GLU A 100 -11.67 1.38 -0.77
C GLU A 100 -12.82 1.09 0.20
N ARG A 101 -12.81 1.72 1.38
CA ARG A 101 -13.93 1.60 2.32
C ARG A 101 -15.24 2.13 1.73
N ARG A 102 -15.20 3.27 1.05
CA ARG A 102 -16.36 3.85 0.38
C ARG A 102 -16.88 2.95 -0.74
N TYR A 103 -15.99 2.39 -1.54
CA TYR A 103 -16.30 1.41 -2.59
C TYR A 103 -17.03 0.19 -2.00
N ASN A 104 -16.52 -0.36 -0.90
CA ASN A 104 -17.10 -1.51 -0.22
C ASN A 104 -18.51 -1.22 0.35
N VAL A 105 -18.77 0.01 0.80
CA VAL A 105 -20.13 0.42 1.19
C VAL A 105 -21.04 0.50 -0.04
N LEU A 106 -20.62 1.22 -1.08
CA LEU A 106 -21.42 1.43 -2.29
C LEU A 106 -21.73 0.14 -3.05
N ILE A 107 -20.80 -0.82 -3.10
CA ILE A 107 -21.07 -2.11 -3.76
C ILE A 107 -22.12 -2.93 -3.00
N ASN A 108 -22.15 -2.82 -1.67
CA ASN A 108 -23.18 -3.45 -0.85
C ASN A 108 -24.54 -2.75 -1.01
N GLU A 109 -24.55 -1.43 -1.12
CA GLU A 109 -25.75 -0.65 -1.45
C GLU A 109 -26.27 -1.00 -2.85
N TYR A 110 -25.39 -1.07 -3.86
CA TYR A 110 -25.73 -1.41 -5.24
C TYR A 110 -26.50 -2.74 -5.34
N LYS A 111 -26.02 -3.77 -4.64
CA LYS A 111 -26.65 -5.10 -4.60
C LYS A 111 -28.10 -5.04 -4.10
N ASN A 112 -28.37 -4.16 -3.13
CA ASN A 112 -29.67 -4.03 -2.47
C ASN A 112 -30.54 -2.91 -3.05
N ALA A 113 -30.00 -2.05 -3.92
CA ALA A 113 -30.68 -0.89 -4.48
C ALA A 113 -31.72 -1.25 -5.55
N LYS A 114 -32.74 -0.38 -5.69
CA LYS A 114 -33.72 -0.39 -6.78
C LYS A 114 -33.08 0.09 -8.09
N SER A 115 -33.66 -0.27 -9.23
CA SER A 115 -33.08 -0.02 -10.57
C SER A 115 -32.66 1.44 -10.81
N SER A 116 -33.46 2.42 -10.38
CA SER A 116 -33.16 3.85 -10.55
C SER A 116 -31.97 4.34 -9.72
N SER A 117 -31.71 3.71 -8.57
CA SER A 117 -30.59 4.07 -7.69
C SER A 117 -29.30 3.34 -8.07
N ARG A 118 -29.40 2.21 -8.78
CA ARG A 118 -28.24 1.44 -9.25
C ARG A 118 -27.38 2.21 -10.23
N GLU A 119 -27.99 2.95 -11.16
CA GLU A 119 -27.26 3.75 -12.14
C GLU A 119 -26.36 4.80 -11.44
N VAL A 120 -26.94 5.56 -10.51
CA VAL A 120 -26.18 6.56 -9.72
C VAL A 120 -25.07 5.93 -8.90
N ILE A 121 -25.32 4.76 -8.28
CA ILE A 121 -24.30 4.05 -7.51
C ILE A 121 -23.21 3.50 -8.43
N SER A 122 -23.55 3.02 -9.62
CA SER A 122 -22.58 2.55 -10.63
C SER A 122 -21.65 3.67 -11.05
N ASP A 123 -22.19 4.85 -11.36
CA ASP A 123 -21.38 6.01 -11.74
C ASP A 123 -20.42 6.43 -10.63
N GLU A 124 -20.85 6.36 -9.36
CA GLU A 124 -19.98 6.70 -8.24
C GLU A 124 -18.91 5.62 -7.97
N LEU A 125 -19.22 4.34 -8.19
CA LEU A 125 -18.23 3.25 -8.14
C LEU A 125 -17.16 3.41 -9.22
N ASP A 126 -17.56 3.76 -10.44
CA ASP A 126 -16.64 4.00 -11.55
C ASP A 126 -15.71 5.18 -11.26
N ARG A 127 -16.25 6.28 -10.71
CA ARG A 127 -15.44 7.43 -10.27
C ARG A 127 -14.43 7.07 -9.19
N ILE A 128 -14.86 6.29 -8.18
CA ILE A 128 -13.95 5.86 -7.10
C ILE A 128 -12.79 5.04 -7.67
N ASN A 129 -13.06 4.16 -8.63
CA ASN A 129 -12.03 3.35 -9.27
C ASN A 129 -11.04 4.22 -10.08
N ASP A 130 -11.53 5.24 -10.77
CA ASP A 130 -10.68 6.22 -11.49
C ASP A 130 -9.83 7.06 -10.53
N ASP A 131 -10.40 7.50 -9.41
CA ASP A 131 -9.72 8.25 -8.35
C ASP A 131 -8.62 7.38 -7.70
N GLU A 132 -8.94 6.14 -7.35
CA GLU A 132 -8.01 5.15 -6.78
C GLU A 132 -6.81 4.91 -7.72
N ARG A 133 -7.08 4.68 -9.01
CA ARG A 133 -6.03 4.51 -10.03
C ARG A 133 -5.14 5.74 -10.14
N THR A 134 -5.73 6.93 -9.99
CA THR A 134 -5.00 8.19 -10.04
C THR A 134 -4.11 8.38 -8.81
N LEU A 135 -4.60 8.03 -7.62
CA LEU A 135 -3.81 8.04 -6.39
C LEU A 135 -2.66 7.02 -6.42
N TYR A 136 -2.86 5.80 -6.94
CA TYR A 136 -1.77 4.84 -7.10
C TYR A 136 -0.66 5.34 -8.04
N LYS A 137 -1.04 6.03 -9.13
CA LYS A 137 -0.06 6.69 -10.00
C LYS A 137 0.67 7.81 -9.26
N ALA A 138 -0.02 8.60 -8.45
CA ALA A 138 0.59 9.65 -7.64
C ALA A 138 1.59 9.05 -6.62
N TYR A 139 1.20 8.00 -5.91
CA TYR A 139 2.05 7.28 -4.96
C TYR A 139 3.34 6.75 -5.61
N THR A 140 3.22 6.06 -6.75
CA THR A 140 4.40 5.56 -7.47
C THR A 140 5.27 6.71 -8.03
N ASN A 141 4.67 7.83 -8.42
CA ASN A 141 5.38 9.02 -8.91
C ASN A 141 6.27 9.66 -7.83
N ILE A 142 5.83 9.65 -6.56
CA ILE A 142 6.62 10.13 -5.41
C ILE A 142 8.00 9.47 -5.42
N TYR A 143 8.05 8.15 -5.38
CA TYR A 143 9.33 7.44 -5.25
C TYR A 143 10.09 7.32 -6.57
N ARG A 144 9.39 7.34 -7.71
CA ARG A 144 10.02 7.27 -9.02
C ARG A 144 10.73 8.57 -9.40
N ASN A 145 10.10 9.71 -9.17
CA ASN A 145 10.56 11.01 -9.66
C ASN A 145 10.90 12.01 -8.55
N GLY A 146 10.43 11.78 -7.32
CA GLY A 146 10.60 12.70 -6.19
C GLY A 146 12.05 12.90 -5.78
N LYS A 147 12.94 11.93 -5.97
CA LYS A 147 14.39 12.11 -5.68
C LYS A 147 15.00 13.27 -6.47
N ASN A 148 14.62 13.42 -7.74
CA ASN A 148 15.25 14.39 -8.65
C ASN A 148 14.51 15.73 -8.69
N ASN A 149 13.20 15.74 -8.44
CA ASN A 149 12.38 16.94 -8.55
C ASN A 149 11.21 16.93 -7.55
N TRP A 150 11.55 16.95 -6.26
CA TRP A 150 10.54 16.79 -5.21
C TRP A 150 9.49 17.89 -5.20
N ALA A 151 9.88 19.16 -5.33
CA ALA A 151 8.93 20.28 -5.26
C ALA A 151 7.81 20.18 -6.31
N VAL A 152 8.14 19.80 -7.54
CA VAL A 152 7.15 19.63 -8.62
C VAL A 152 6.28 18.41 -8.37
N VAL A 153 6.89 17.28 -7.98
CA VAL A 153 6.14 16.04 -7.69
C VAL A 153 5.19 16.24 -6.52
N LYS A 154 5.64 16.89 -5.45
CA LYS A 154 4.82 17.24 -4.28
C LYS A 154 3.62 18.10 -4.68
N ALA A 155 3.82 19.18 -5.43
CA ALA A 155 2.74 20.04 -5.89
C ALA A 155 1.71 19.29 -6.76
N GLN A 156 2.17 18.38 -7.63
CA GLN A 156 1.29 17.53 -8.44
C GLN A 156 0.47 16.57 -7.57
N VAL A 157 1.12 15.88 -6.62
CA VAL A 157 0.46 14.93 -5.73
C VAL A 157 -0.56 15.64 -4.84
N GLU A 158 -0.23 16.79 -4.28
CA GLU A 158 -1.17 17.61 -3.50
C GLU A 158 -2.36 18.08 -4.34
N SER A 159 -2.13 18.45 -5.61
CA SER A 159 -3.21 18.79 -6.54
C SER A 159 -4.12 17.59 -6.81
N THR A 160 -3.54 16.40 -7.01
CA THR A 160 -4.31 15.16 -7.17
C THR A 160 -5.14 14.85 -5.93
N LEU A 161 -4.57 14.95 -4.74
CA LEU A 161 -5.27 14.72 -3.48
C LEU A 161 -6.44 15.69 -3.29
N ARG A 162 -6.27 16.97 -3.62
CA ARG A 162 -7.36 17.95 -3.59
C ARG A 162 -8.46 17.63 -4.59
N SER A 163 -8.08 17.21 -5.80
CA SER A 163 -9.01 16.80 -6.85
C SER A 163 -9.88 15.62 -6.42
N VAL A 164 -9.27 14.58 -5.84
CA VAL A 164 -10.00 13.39 -5.35
C VAL A 164 -10.94 13.75 -4.22
N ARG A 165 -10.50 14.60 -3.28
CA ARG A 165 -11.35 15.10 -2.19
C ARG A 165 -12.45 16.05 -2.68
N ARG A 166 -12.42 16.46 -3.94
CA ARG A 166 -13.34 17.44 -4.56
C ARG A 166 -13.41 18.75 -3.75
N VAL A 167 -12.30 19.11 -3.12
CA VAL A 167 -12.14 20.41 -2.46
C VAL A 167 -11.72 21.37 -3.56
N GLU A 168 -12.72 21.86 -4.29
CA GLU A 168 -12.51 22.94 -5.26
C GLU A 168 -12.07 24.22 -4.52
N LYS A 169 -11.32 25.05 -5.24
CA LYS A 169 -10.62 26.22 -4.73
C LYS A 169 -11.53 27.43 -4.57
#